data_AF-A0A7R9CN91-F1
#
_entry.id   AF-A0A7R9CN91-F1
#
_cell.length_a   1.000
_cell.length_b   1.000
_cell.length_c   1.000
_cell.angle_alpha   90.00
_cell.angle_beta   90.00
_cell.angle_gamma   90.00
#
_symmetry.space_group_name_H-M   'P 1'
#
loop_
_entity.id
_entity.type
_entity.pdbx_description
1 polymer ?
#
loop_
_entity_poly.entity_id
_entity_poly.type
_entity_poly.pdbx_seq_one_letter_code
_entity_poly.pdbx_strand_id
1 'polypeptide(L)'
;MQVKSESGDGVPDVYWLVLRALHPVLDLHGTDSDAATEAKNLLIEAIKDLDRAFVHAYKGQVLVSVVTSDASHTRKSRSLMAEVDADSVVDNMNVSKDYDPNYPVIFNILLWFNIAFFYSIIAVAVFIAKMDPGRDSIIYRMTSTRMKKDN
;
A
#
# COMPACT_ATOMS: atom_id res chain seq x y z
N MET A 1 40.84 -1.22 -5.04
CA MET A 1 41.20 -2.65 -5.20
C MET A 1 41.85 -2.77 -6.57
N GLN A 2 43.18 -2.91 -6.62
CA GLN A 2 43.90 -3.02 -7.89
C GLN A 2 43.81 -4.46 -8.40
N VAL A 3 43.28 -4.62 -9.61
CA VAL A 3 43.40 -5.87 -10.37
C VAL A 3 44.21 -5.56 -11.60
N LYS A 4 45.40 -6.15 -11.65
CA LYS A 4 46.33 -6.07 -12.77
C LYS A 4 45.77 -6.98 -13.88
N SER A 5 45.28 -6.37 -14.96
CA SER A 5 44.95 -7.09 -16.19
C SER A 5 46.24 -7.23 -17.00
N GLU A 6 46.75 -8.46 -17.12
CA GLU A 6 47.84 -8.77 -18.05
C GLU A 6 47.22 -9.05 -19.41
N SER A 7 47.68 -8.30 -20.43
CA SER A 7 47.14 -8.43 -21.78
C SER A 7 47.52 -9.79 -22.37
N GLY A 8 46.54 -10.68 -22.53
CA GLY A 8 46.61 -11.79 -23.48
C GLY A 8 46.63 -13.23 -22.94
N ASP A 9 45.92 -13.55 -21.86
CA ASP A 9 45.81 -14.94 -21.38
C ASP A 9 44.64 -15.75 -22.01
N GLY A 10 43.87 -15.15 -22.92
CA GLY A 10 42.75 -15.84 -23.59
C GLY A 10 41.59 -16.26 -22.66
N VAL A 11 41.67 -15.91 -21.38
CA VAL A 11 40.60 -16.11 -20.39
C VAL A 11 39.59 -14.96 -20.52
N PRO A 12 38.28 -15.26 -20.64
CA PRO A 12 37.26 -14.22 -20.73
C PRO A 12 37.04 -13.55 -19.37
N ASP A 13 37.34 -12.26 -19.29
CA ASP A 13 37.05 -11.42 -18.13
C ASP A 13 35.67 -10.78 -18.25
N VAL A 14 34.82 -10.97 -17.22
CA VAL A 14 33.45 -10.43 -17.18
C VAL A 14 33.38 -9.29 -16.17
N TYR A 15 33.02 -8.11 -16.65
CA TYR A 15 32.80 -6.94 -15.81
C TYR A 15 31.32 -6.56 -15.82
N TRP A 16 30.74 -6.34 -14.64
CA TRP A 16 29.37 -5.90 -14.46
C TRP A 16 29.34 -4.52 -13.82
N LEU A 17 28.83 -3.53 -14.56
CA LEU A 17 28.72 -2.14 -14.12
C LEU A 17 27.25 -1.74 -14.05
N VAL A 18 26.84 -1.14 -12.92
CA VAL A 18 25.46 -0.69 -12.70
C VAL A 18 25.45 0.81 -12.47
N LEU A 19 24.81 1.55 -13.36
CA LEU A 19 24.67 3.01 -13.27
C LEU A 19 23.22 3.36 -12.91
N ARG A 20 23.03 3.98 -11.74
CA ARG A 20 21.71 4.46 -11.25
C ARG A 20 21.54 5.98 -11.33
N ALA A 21 22.59 6.71 -11.71
CA ALA A 21 22.66 8.16 -11.62
C ALA A 21 21.73 8.91 -12.60
N LEU A 22 21.24 8.25 -13.66
CA LEU A 22 20.37 8.90 -14.65
C LEU A 22 18.93 9.08 -14.14
N HIS A 23 18.46 8.21 -13.23
CA HIS A 23 17.07 8.22 -12.75
C HIS A 23 16.74 9.50 -11.93
N PRO A 24 17.55 9.93 -10.94
CA PRO A 24 17.25 11.15 -10.19
C PRO A 24 17.24 12.43 -11.05
N VAL A 25 18.06 12.48 -12.10
CA VAL A 25 18.10 13.62 -13.02
C VAL A 25 16.83 13.68 -13.88
N LEU A 26 16.38 12.51 -14.34
CA LEU A 26 15.14 12.38 -15.11
C LEU A 26 13.91 12.73 -14.28
N ASP A 27 13.89 12.35 -13.01
CA ASP A 27 12.79 12.65 -12.07
C ASP A 27 12.70 14.14 -11.73
N LEU A 28 13.84 14.83 -11.59
CA LEU A 28 13.88 16.25 -11.21
C LEU A 28 13.55 17.20 -12.37
N HIS A 29 14.01 16.90 -13.57
CA HIS A 29 13.89 17.80 -14.71
C HIS A 29 12.84 17.36 -15.74
N GLY A 30 12.35 16.12 -15.68
CA GLY A 30 11.41 15.57 -16.67
C GLY A 30 12.12 15.03 -17.92
N THR A 31 11.44 14.16 -18.66
CA THR A 31 12.01 13.35 -19.74
C THR A 31 12.54 14.14 -20.93
N ASP A 32 11.96 15.32 -21.17
CA ASP A 32 12.21 16.17 -22.34
C ASP A 32 13.00 17.45 -22.01
N SER A 33 13.52 17.56 -20.79
CA SER A 33 14.33 18.70 -20.39
C SER A 33 15.72 18.71 -21.04
N ASP A 34 16.28 19.90 -21.22
CA ASP A 34 17.63 20.10 -21.72
C ASP A 34 18.67 19.37 -20.84
N ALA A 35 18.49 19.43 -19.52
CA ALA A 35 19.35 18.75 -18.54
C ALA A 35 19.30 17.21 -18.66
N ALA A 36 18.13 16.63 -18.94
CA ALA A 36 18.00 15.19 -19.17
C ALA A 36 18.65 14.75 -20.49
N THR A 37 18.56 15.58 -21.53
CA THR A 37 19.18 15.32 -22.83
C THR A 37 20.71 15.43 -22.74
N GLU A 38 21.23 16.43 -22.04
CA GLU A 38 22.66 16.60 -21.77
C GLU A 38 23.21 15.41 -20.95
N ALA A 39 22.52 15.00 -19.90
CA ALA A 39 22.92 13.85 -19.08
C ALA A 39 22.96 12.53 -19.90
N LYS A 40 22.00 12.32 -20.81
CA LYS A 40 22.02 11.17 -21.73
C LYS A 40 23.24 11.23 -22.66
N ASN A 41 23.54 12.39 -23.22
CA ASN A 41 24.68 12.58 -24.11
C ASN A 41 26.02 12.30 -23.40
N LEU A 42 26.18 12.82 -22.18
CA LEU A 42 27.38 12.62 -21.35
C LEU A 42 27.58 11.13 -21.01
N LEU A 43 26.49 10.41 -20.73
CA LEU A 43 26.53 8.97 -20.48
C LEU A 43 26.98 8.19 -21.74
N ILE A 44 26.45 8.55 -22.91
CA ILE A 44 26.86 7.94 -24.19
C ILE A 44 28.34 8.19 -24.47
N GLU A 45 28.84 9.40 -24.21
CA GLU A 45 30.26 9.73 -24.38
C GLU A 45 31.15 8.91 -23.44
N ALA A 46 30.79 8.81 -22.16
CA ALA A 46 31.51 8.00 -21.18
C ALA A 46 31.55 6.50 -21.56
N ILE A 47 30.45 5.94 -22.10
CA ILE A 47 30.42 4.56 -22.59
C ILE A 47 31.35 4.38 -23.79
N LYS A 48 31.40 5.34 -24.73
CA LYS A 48 32.31 5.29 -25.88
C LYS A 48 33.77 5.37 -25.46
N ASP A 49 34.08 6.17 -24.45
CA ASP A 49 35.44 6.27 -23.90
C ASP A 49 35.86 4.97 -23.24
N LEU A 50 34.94 4.35 -22.51
CA LEU A 50 35.13 3.04 -21.91
C LEU A 50 35.35 1.97 -22.99
N ASP A 51 34.50 1.93 -24.02
CA ASP A 51 34.65 1.00 -25.15
C ASP A 51 36.03 1.12 -25.80
N ARG A 52 36.48 2.34 -26.10
CA ARG A 52 37.83 2.59 -26.67
C ARG A 52 38.95 2.09 -25.75
N ALA A 53 38.83 2.32 -24.44
CA ALA A 53 39.82 1.86 -23.47
C ALA A 53 39.88 0.32 -23.39
N PHE A 54 38.73 -0.35 -23.39
CA PHE A 54 38.65 -1.81 -23.35
C PHE A 54 39.11 -2.46 -24.66
N VAL A 55 38.73 -1.91 -25.82
CA VAL A 55 39.21 -2.36 -27.13
C VAL A 55 40.74 -2.26 -27.22
N HIS A 56 41.33 -1.18 -26.70
CA HIS A 56 42.78 -1.01 -26.65
C HIS A 56 43.45 -2.02 -25.69
N ALA A 57 42.88 -2.24 -24.50
CA ALA A 57 43.44 -3.15 -23.50
C ALA A 57 43.43 -4.62 -23.95
N TYR A 58 42.35 -5.06 -24.62
CA TYR A 58 42.15 -6.45 -25.03
C TYR A 58 42.34 -6.69 -26.54
N LYS A 59 42.99 -5.76 -27.25
CA LYS A 59 43.35 -5.88 -28.68
C LYS A 59 42.16 -6.26 -29.57
N GLY A 60 40.99 -5.68 -29.32
CA GLY A 60 39.76 -5.90 -30.10
C GLY A 60 38.96 -7.16 -29.76
N GLN A 61 39.35 -7.94 -28.76
CA GLN A 61 38.59 -9.12 -28.29
C GLN A 61 37.69 -8.77 -27.11
N VAL A 62 36.72 -7.87 -27.31
CA VAL A 62 35.79 -7.42 -26.25
C VAL A 62 34.37 -7.43 -26.76
N LEU A 63 33.45 -7.92 -25.92
CA LEU A 63 32.01 -7.77 -26.11
C LEU A 63 31.47 -6.80 -25.06
N VAL A 64 30.94 -5.66 -25.49
CA VAL A 64 30.28 -4.69 -24.62
C VAL A 64 28.78 -4.75 -24.89
N SER A 65 27.98 -5.00 -23.85
CA SER A 65 26.51 -4.99 -23.93
C SER A 65 25.96 -3.98 -22.94
N VAL A 66 25.12 -3.07 -23.43
CA VAL A 66 24.44 -2.05 -22.61
C VAL A 66 22.97 -2.42 -22.53
N VAL A 67 22.47 -2.66 -21.32
CA VAL A 67 21.05 -2.95 -21.07
C VAL A 67 20.43 -1.71 -20.44
N THR A 68 19.46 -1.10 -21.13
CA THR A 68 18.65 -0.02 -20.59
C THR A 68 17.26 -0.56 -20.28
N SER A 69 16.81 -0.37 -19.05
CA SER A 69 15.42 -0.63 -18.67
C SER A 69 14.80 0.70 -18.34
N ASP A 70 13.80 1.11 -19.11
CA ASP A 70 12.91 2.18 -18.71
C ASP A 70 11.96 1.59 -17.66
N ALA A 71 12.41 1.58 -16.41
CA ALA A 71 11.54 1.27 -15.29
C ALA A 71 10.61 2.48 -15.09
N SER A 72 9.62 2.61 -15.97
CA SER A 72 8.46 3.46 -15.76
C SER A 72 7.98 3.23 -14.33
N HIS A 73 8.25 4.20 -13.47
CA HIS A 73 7.92 4.11 -12.06
C HIS A 73 6.40 4.06 -11.91
N THR A 74 5.82 2.85 -11.93
CA THR A 74 4.46 2.63 -11.40
C THR A 74 4.50 2.54 -9.86
N ARG A 75 5.42 3.25 -9.19
CA ARG A 75 5.22 3.58 -7.77
C ARG A 75 4.51 4.92 -7.69
N LYS A 76 3.24 4.89 -8.11
CA LYS A 76 2.26 5.84 -7.61
C LYS A 76 2.15 5.55 -6.10
N SER A 77 2.93 6.25 -5.27
CA SER A 77 2.50 6.49 -3.90
C SER A 77 1.23 7.33 -4.04
N ARG A 78 0.09 6.66 -4.17
CA ARG A 78 -1.21 7.31 -4.27
C ARG A 78 -1.32 8.14 -3.00
N SER A 79 -1.30 9.47 -3.12
CA SER A 79 -1.71 10.31 -2.01
C SER A 79 -3.11 9.83 -1.64
N LEU A 80 -3.41 9.73 -0.34
CA LEU A 80 -4.71 9.29 0.17
C LEU A 80 -5.87 10.21 -0.27
N MET A 81 -5.61 11.23 -1.10
CA MET A 81 -6.55 12.21 -1.63
C MET A 81 -6.63 12.24 -3.16
N ALA A 82 -5.92 11.37 -3.88
CA ALA A 82 -6.07 11.27 -5.33
C ALA A 82 -7.24 10.33 -5.66
N GLU A 83 -8.45 10.89 -5.61
CA GLU A 83 -9.66 10.27 -6.15
C GLU A 83 -9.50 10.22 -7.68
N VAL A 84 -9.28 9.02 -8.21
CA VAL A 84 -9.36 8.75 -9.65
C VAL A 84 -10.52 7.80 -9.83
N ASP A 85 -11.65 8.35 -10.25
CA ASP A 85 -12.78 7.58 -10.80
C ASP A 85 -12.28 6.80 -12.02
N ALA A 86 -12.02 5.51 -11.83
CA ALA A 86 -11.56 4.58 -12.86
C ALA A 86 -12.52 3.40 -13.03
N ASP A 87 -13.83 3.68 -12.94
CA ASP A 87 -14.86 2.64 -12.79
C ASP A 87 -15.36 2.03 -14.12
N SER A 88 -14.59 2.07 -15.22
CA SER A 88 -15.12 1.60 -16.52
C SER A 88 -14.21 0.72 -17.39
N VAL A 89 -13.01 0.32 -16.93
CA VAL A 89 -12.09 -0.51 -17.75
C VAL A 89 -11.72 -1.87 -17.10
N VAL A 90 -12.19 -2.17 -15.89
CA VAL A 90 -11.67 -3.30 -15.08
C VAL A 90 -12.61 -4.52 -15.01
N ASP A 91 -13.57 -4.67 -15.92
CA ASP A 91 -14.60 -5.73 -15.82
C ASP A 91 -14.11 -7.13 -16.28
N ASN A 92 -12.87 -7.28 -16.76
CA ASN A 92 -12.33 -8.56 -17.27
C ASN A 92 -11.07 -9.06 -16.55
N MET A 93 -10.73 -8.50 -15.39
CA MET A 93 -9.61 -8.97 -14.58
C MET A 93 -10.10 -9.25 -13.17
N ASN A 94 -9.64 -10.36 -12.56
CA ASN A 94 -9.91 -10.70 -11.16
C ASN A 94 -9.11 -9.79 -10.21
N VAL A 95 -9.37 -8.48 -10.30
CA VAL A 95 -8.76 -7.45 -9.46
C VAL A 95 -9.46 -7.45 -8.10
N SER A 96 -8.68 -7.24 -7.05
CA SER A 96 -9.22 -7.09 -5.70
C SER A 96 -10.16 -5.89 -5.63
N LYS A 97 -11.21 -6.00 -4.82
CA LYS A 97 -12.07 -4.86 -4.51
C LYS A 97 -11.24 -3.76 -3.85
N ASP A 98 -11.38 -2.54 -4.36
CA ASP A 98 -10.82 -1.38 -3.70
C ASP A 98 -11.63 -1.08 -2.44
N TYR A 99 -10.93 -0.96 -1.29
CA TYR A 99 -11.54 -0.59 -0.02
C TYR A 99 -11.31 0.89 0.26
N ASP A 100 -12.34 1.56 0.76
CA ASP A 100 -12.24 2.97 1.15
C ASP A 100 -11.22 3.13 2.30
N PRO A 101 -10.32 4.13 2.24
CA PRO A 101 -9.36 4.41 3.32
C PRO A 101 -10.01 4.66 4.68
N ASN A 102 -11.27 5.13 4.70
CA ASN A 102 -12.05 5.39 5.91
C ASN A 102 -12.77 4.14 6.45
N TYR A 103 -12.67 2.99 5.78
CA TYR A 103 -13.29 1.74 6.22
C TYR A 103 -12.98 1.40 7.70
N PRO A 104 -11.74 1.52 8.23
CA PRO A 104 -11.45 1.24 9.63
C PRO A 104 -12.17 2.20 10.60
N VAL A 105 -12.36 3.45 10.21
CA VAL A 105 -13.04 4.47 11.04
C VAL A 105 -14.53 4.18 11.09
N ILE A 106 -15.15 3.96 9.92
CA ILE A 106 -16.59 3.65 9.80
C ILE A 106 -16.91 2.34 10.52
N PHE A 107 -16.07 1.32 10.37
CA PHE A 107 -16.22 0.04 11.04
C PHE A 107 -16.27 0.20 12.57
N ASN A 108 -15.34 0.97 13.14
CA ASN A 108 -15.29 1.19 14.59
C ASN A 108 -16.51 1.97 15.10
N ILE A 109 -16.95 3.01 14.39
CA ILE A 109 -18.15 3.77 14.76
C ILE A 109 -19.37 2.84 14.78
N LEU A 110 -19.56 2.03 13.73
CA LEU A 110 -20.70 1.11 13.64
C LEU A 110 -20.61 -0.02 14.67
N LEU A 111 -19.43 -0.57 14.93
CA LEU A 111 -19.23 -1.65 15.90
C LEU A 111 -19.59 -1.18 17.30
N TRP A 112 -19.01 -0.07 17.77
CA TRP A 112 -19.27 0.43 19.12
C TRP A 112 -20.68 0.99 19.27
N PHE A 113 -21.21 1.63 18.23
CA PHE A 113 -22.60 2.07 18.21
C PHE A 113 -23.57 0.91 18.36
N ASN A 114 -23.41 -0.17 17.59
CA ASN A 114 -24.29 -1.34 17.68
C ASN A 114 -24.21 -2.01 19.05
N ILE A 115 -23.00 -2.18 19.61
CA ILE A 115 -22.82 -2.76 20.94
C ILE A 115 -23.57 -1.93 21.99
N ALA A 116 -23.33 -0.61 22.03
CA ALA A 116 -23.99 0.27 22.99
C ALA A 116 -25.52 0.30 22.82
N PHE A 117 -26.00 0.33 21.57
CA PHE A 117 -27.42 0.33 21.25
C PHE A 117 -28.11 -0.96 21.69
N PHE A 118 -27.49 -2.12 21.46
CA PHE A 118 -28.05 -3.41 21.86
C PHE A 118 -28.15 -3.54 23.39
N TYR A 119 -27.11 -3.11 24.12
CA TYR A 119 -27.15 -3.07 25.58
C TYR A 119 -28.23 -2.11 26.11
N SER A 120 -28.42 -0.96 25.46
CA SER A 120 -29.48 -0.01 25.82
C SER A 120 -30.87 -0.64 25.71
N ILE A 121 -31.16 -1.34 24.61
CA ILE A 121 -32.46 -2.02 24.42
C ILE A 121 -32.71 -3.07 25.50
N ILE A 122 -31.71 -3.92 25.78
CA ILE A 122 -31.83 -4.96 26.82
C ILE A 122 -32.07 -4.31 28.19
N ALA A 123 -31.33 -3.26 28.52
CA ALA A 123 -31.48 -2.56 29.80
C ALA A 123 -32.90 -1.99 29.98
N VAL A 124 -33.43 -1.31 28.96
CA VAL A 124 -34.80 -0.78 28.97
C VAL A 124 -35.84 -1.90 29.06
N ALA A 125 -35.65 -3.00 28.33
CA ALA A 125 -36.56 -4.14 28.37
C ALA A 125 -36.64 -4.78 29.76
N VAL A 126 -35.48 -4.98 30.42
CA VAL A 126 -35.43 -5.50 31.79
C VAL A 126 -36.05 -4.52 32.78
N PHE A 127 -35.83 -3.21 32.59
CA PHE A 127 -36.42 -2.19 33.46
C PHE A 127 -37.95 -2.21 33.39
N ILE A 128 -38.53 -2.27 32.19
CA ILE A 128 -39.98 -2.40 31.99
C ILE A 128 -40.50 -3.71 32.60
N ALA A 129 -39.81 -4.83 32.38
CA ALA A 129 -40.20 -6.14 32.92
C ALA A 129 -40.18 -6.19 34.46
N LYS A 130 -39.39 -5.33 35.10
CA LYS A 130 -39.21 -5.25 36.55
C LYS A 130 -39.96 -4.08 37.20
N MET A 131 -40.79 -3.35 36.44
CA MET A 131 -41.65 -2.32 37.02
C MET A 131 -42.65 -2.96 38.00
N ASP A 132 -42.51 -2.65 39.29
CA ASP A 132 -43.47 -3.05 40.32
C ASP A 132 -44.75 -2.22 40.12
N PRO A 133 -45.91 -2.85 39.82
CA PRO A 133 -47.14 -2.15 39.42
C PRO A 133 -47.82 -1.36 40.55
N GLY A 134 -47.11 -1.03 41.63
CA GLY A 134 -47.66 -0.36 42.79
C GLY A 134 -48.45 -1.32 43.65
N ARG A 135 -47.83 -1.75 44.73
CA ARG A 135 -48.42 -2.53 45.83
C ARG A 135 -49.46 -1.77 46.66
N ASP A 136 -49.92 -0.60 46.22
CA ASP A 136 -50.82 0.20 47.03
C ASP A 136 -52.27 -0.07 46.69
N SER A 137 -52.91 -0.62 47.71
CA SER A 137 -54.34 -0.71 47.90
C SER A 137 -55.05 -1.77 47.04
N ILE A 138 -55.34 -1.65 45.73
CA ILE A 138 -56.32 -2.55 45.05
C ILE A 138 -55.89 -4.02 44.89
N ILE A 139 -54.63 -4.28 44.56
CA ILE A 139 -54.14 -5.64 44.27
C ILE A 139 -54.13 -6.50 45.55
N TYR A 140 -53.80 -5.91 46.70
CA TYR A 140 -53.80 -6.62 47.99
C TYR A 140 -55.18 -6.87 48.57
N ARG A 141 -56.18 -6.00 48.31
CA ARG A 141 -57.57 -6.29 48.73
C ARG A 141 -58.16 -7.45 47.93
N MET A 142 -57.73 -7.65 46.68
CA MET A 142 -58.22 -8.74 45.83
C MET A 142 -57.50 -10.08 46.06
N THR A 143 -56.24 -10.09 46.51
CA THR A 143 -55.46 -11.32 46.76
C THR A 143 -55.38 -11.77 48.23
N SER A 144 -55.88 -10.98 49.19
CA SER A 144 -55.96 -11.35 50.61
C SER A 144 -57.37 -11.77 51.04
N THR A 145 -57.96 -12.75 50.37
CA THR A 145 -59.07 -13.51 50.98
C THR A 145 -58.50 -14.44 52.04
N ARG A 146 -58.27 -13.87 53.23
CA ARG A 146 -58.00 -14.51 54.54
C ARG A 146 -57.97 -16.05 54.48
N MET A 147 -56.78 -16.64 54.36
CA MET A 147 -56.59 -18.07 54.60
C MET A 147 -56.82 -18.29 56.10
N LYS A 148 -57.97 -18.84 56.48
CA LYS A 148 -58.23 -19.25 57.86
C LYS A 148 -57.22 -20.34 58.20
N LYS A 149 -56.41 -20.08 59.22
CA LYS A 149 -55.60 -21.11 59.88
C LYS A 149 -56.54 -21.80 60.86
N ASP A 150 -56.97 -23.00 60.49
CA ASP A 150 -57.77 -23.84 61.39
C ASP A 150 -56.83 -24.40 62.47
N ASN A 151 -57.31 -24.32 63.71
CA ASN A 151 -56.61 -24.68 64.95
C ASN A 151 -56.44 -26.19 65.09
#